data_AF-A0A1C4XZ63-F1
#
_entry.id   AF-A0A1C4XZ63-F1
#
_cell.length_a   1.000
_cell.length_b   1.000
_cell.length_c   1.000
_cell.angle_alpha   90.00
_cell.angle_beta   90.00
_cell.angle_gamma   90.00
#
_symmetry.space_group_name_H-M   'P 1'
#
loop_
_entity.id
_entity.type
_entity.pdbx_description
1 polymer ?
#
loop_
_entity_poly.entity_id
_entity_poly.type
_entity_poly.pdbx_seq_one_letter_code
_entity_poly.pdbx_strand_id
1 'polypeptide(L)'
;MTSPSWPEIVARLRDAIARCDRDTDLELSAGSRGIRLLVRREVVRVLCPGYDEARLTALGWRRPTGDTNWWYELPRVPQQVERLSTLVARTAAEVLTDQPGALSCRAVAPATRPTPAARPAGPVVRAAPGQTAEPAVVALLAAAAERHDLPGYLGVLAGAMVCVPLTGEPAADGDFPWAVVGDATGAPLLPVFTSPQALAAFAGAGVPFVALPCAELLEDWPDESWGLAVDAGSDRAVSLAPPALAALLTANVPAG
;
A
#
# COMPACT_ATOMS: atom_id res chain seq x y z
N MET A 1 0.46 42.01 -7.49
CA MET A 1 0.88 40.81 -6.75
C MET A 1 1.75 40.01 -7.68
N THR A 2 3.05 39.90 -7.40
CA THR A 2 4.00 39.13 -8.20
C THR A 2 3.63 37.65 -8.16
N SER A 3 3.61 36.98 -9.32
CA SER A 3 3.43 35.54 -9.39
C SER A 3 4.59 34.85 -8.67
N PRO A 4 4.33 33.78 -7.90
CA PRO A 4 5.39 33.06 -7.20
C PRO A 4 6.38 32.47 -8.22
N SER A 5 7.66 32.50 -7.88
CA SER A 5 8.76 31.88 -8.62
C SER A 5 8.97 30.42 -8.20
N TRP A 6 9.63 29.62 -9.03
CA TRP A 6 9.92 28.22 -8.72
C TRP A 6 10.69 28.01 -7.40
N PRO A 7 11.70 28.83 -7.04
CA PRO A 7 12.34 28.76 -5.72
C PRO A 7 11.37 29.00 -4.56
N GLU A 8 10.41 29.92 -4.72
CA GLU A 8 9.37 30.16 -3.70
C GLU A 8 8.42 28.97 -3.58
N ILE A 9 8.10 28.26 -4.67
CA ILE A 9 7.33 27.01 -4.62
C ILE A 9 8.10 25.93 -3.86
N VAL A 10 9.41 25.78 -4.10
CA VAL A 10 10.26 24.83 -3.36
C VAL A 10 10.26 25.13 -1.87
N ALA A 11 10.49 26.39 -1.48
CA ALA A 11 10.49 26.80 -0.08
C ALA A 11 9.13 26.53 0.59
N ARG A 12 8.03 26.88 -0.09
CA ARG A 12 6.67 26.64 0.43
C ARG A 12 6.35 25.15 0.59
N LEU A 13 6.76 24.31 -0.34
CA LEU A 13 6.59 22.85 -0.24
C LEU A 13 7.37 22.29 0.94
N ARG A 14 8.64 22.67 1.08
CA ARG A 14 9.49 22.27 2.21
C ARG A 14 8.87 22.66 3.54
N ASP A 15 8.45 23.92 3.68
CA ASP A 15 7.83 24.44 4.90
C ASP A 15 6.47 23.80 5.18
N ALA A 16 5.70 23.44 4.14
CA ALA A 16 4.45 22.69 4.31
C ALA A 16 4.72 21.28 4.85
N ILE A 17 5.66 20.55 4.25
CA ILE A 17 6.04 19.20 4.69
C ILE A 17 6.64 19.23 6.10
N ALA A 18 7.48 20.22 6.42
CA ALA A 18 8.08 20.35 7.74
C ALA A 18 7.05 20.64 8.84
N ARG A 19 6.01 21.44 8.56
CA ARG A 19 4.93 21.79 9.51
C ARG A 19 3.87 20.71 9.70
N CYS A 20 3.91 19.60 8.94
CA CYS A 20 2.94 18.52 9.09
C CYS A 20 3.22 17.69 10.36
N ASP A 21 2.58 18.02 11.47
CA ASP A 21 2.75 17.25 12.72
C ASP A 21 1.94 15.92 12.75
N ARG A 22 1.12 15.69 11.71
CA ARG A 22 0.29 14.48 11.52
C ARG A 22 0.36 14.03 10.07
N ASP A 23 -0.02 12.77 9.83
CA ASP A 23 -0.15 12.23 8.49
C ASP A 23 -1.07 13.12 7.64
N THR A 24 -0.50 13.70 6.59
CA THR A 24 -1.16 14.71 5.76
C THR A 24 -0.86 14.42 4.31
N ASP A 25 -1.89 14.40 3.48
CA ASP A 25 -1.70 14.33 2.03
C ASP A 25 -1.69 15.77 1.49
N LEU A 26 -0.63 16.12 0.76
CA LEU A 26 -0.55 17.39 0.05
C LEU A 26 -0.76 17.09 -1.44
N GLU A 27 -1.59 17.88 -2.10
CA GLU A 27 -1.74 17.84 -3.54
C GLU A 27 -1.19 19.13 -4.13
N LEU A 28 -0.24 18.97 -5.05
CA LEU A 28 0.26 20.03 -5.90
C LEU A 28 -0.37 19.85 -7.28
N SER A 29 -1.31 20.72 -7.64
CA SER A 29 -2.06 20.63 -8.89
C SER A 29 -1.94 21.89 -9.74
N ALA A 30 -1.97 21.69 -11.06
CA ALA A 30 -2.17 22.73 -12.06
C ALA A 30 -3.31 22.28 -12.98
N GLY A 31 -4.49 22.90 -12.85
CA GLY A 31 -5.68 22.51 -13.59
C GLY A 31 -6.11 21.07 -13.28
N SER A 32 -6.14 20.21 -14.30
CA SER A 32 -6.55 18.79 -14.19
C SER A 32 -5.39 17.83 -13.85
N ARG A 33 -4.15 18.33 -13.82
CA ARG A 33 -2.97 17.51 -13.51
C ARG A 33 -2.50 17.78 -12.09
N GLY A 34 -2.10 16.74 -11.37
CA GLY A 34 -1.60 16.90 -10.01
C GLY A 34 -0.60 15.84 -9.59
N ILE A 35 0.31 16.25 -8.72
CA ILE A 35 1.25 15.40 -8.00
C ILE A 35 0.78 15.34 -6.55
N ARG A 36 0.76 14.14 -5.96
CA ARG A 36 0.38 13.94 -4.56
C ARG A 36 1.60 13.61 -3.71
N LEU A 37 1.72 14.25 -2.56
CA LEU A 37 2.74 13.98 -1.56
C LEU A 37 2.03 13.45 -0.31
N LEU A 38 2.25 12.19 0.01
CA LEU A 38 1.79 11.54 1.23
C LEU A 38 2.86 11.77 2.29
N VAL A 39 2.65 12.80 3.11
CA VAL A 39 3.53 13.11 4.23
C VAL A 39 3.10 12.20 5.38
N ARG A 40 3.98 11.28 5.77
CA ARG A 40 3.82 10.44 6.95
C ARG A 40 4.82 10.86 8.01
N ARG A 41 4.70 10.30 9.21
CA ARG A 41 5.57 10.64 10.34
C ARG A 41 7.06 10.49 10.01
N GLU A 42 7.46 9.35 9.44
CA GLU A 42 8.87 9.00 9.18
C GLU A 42 9.27 9.07 7.70
N VAL A 43 8.29 9.06 6.79
CA VAL A 43 8.52 9.00 5.34
C VAL A 43 7.65 9.98 4.59
N VAL A 44 8.14 10.45 3.43
CA VAL A 44 7.35 11.19 2.47
C VAL A 44 7.35 10.42 1.17
N ARG A 45 6.15 10.00 0.73
CA ARG A 45 5.95 9.34 -0.55
C ARG A 45 5.34 10.32 -1.52
N VAL A 46 5.87 10.39 -2.73
CA VAL A 46 5.33 11.23 -3.80
C VAL A 46 4.80 10.34 -4.90
N LEU A 47 3.58 10.63 -5.36
CA LEU A 47 2.90 9.98 -6.47
C LEU A 47 2.75 10.99 -7.61
N CYS A 48 3.39 10.70 -8.73
CA CYS A 48 3.16 11.40 -9.98
C CYS A 48 2.43 10.43 -10.94
N PRO A 49 1.23 10.80 -11.42
CA PRO A 49 0.62 10.09 -12.53
C PRO A 49 1.54 10.14 -13.74
N GLY A 50 1.55 9.07 -14.56
CA GLY A 50 2.41 8.93 -15.74
C GLY A 50 2.07 9.87 -16.91
N TYR A 51 1.88 11.17 -16.65
CA TYR A 51 1.48 12.16 -17.66
C TYR A 51 2.52 12.34 -18.77
N ASP A 52 3.81 12.23 -18.45
CA ASP A 52 4.93 12.27 -19.40
C ASP A 52 6.06 11.35 -18.89
N GLU A 53 5.96 10.05 -19.22
CA GLU A 53 6.87 9.01 -18.76
C GLU A 53 8.33 9.25 -19.17
N ALA A 54 8.56 9.85 -20.35
CA ALA A 54 9.90 10.13 -20.85
C ALA A 54 10.60 11.21 -20.00
N ARG A 55 9.88 12.29 -19.66
CA ARG A 55 10.41 13.32 -18.76
C ARG A 55 10.58 12.81 -17.33
N LEU A 56 9.65 12.01 -16.83
CA LEU A 56 9.77 11.40 -15.49
C LEU A 56 11.01 10.50 -15.37
N THR A 57 11.28 9.70 -16.40
CA THR A 57 12.50 8.88 -16.48
C THR A 57 13.75 9.76 -16.46
N ALA A 58 13.79 10.84 -17.25
CA ALA A 58 14.92 11.76 -17.31
C ALA A 58 15.16 12.51 -15.98
N LEU A 59 14.11 12.73 -15.20
CA LEU A 59 14.16 13.33 -13.86
C LEU A 59 14.58 12.34 -12.77
N GLY A 60 14.82 11.06 -13.12
CA GLY A 60 15.28 10.02 -12.19
C GLY A 60 14.15 9.41 -11.35
N TRP A 61 12.90 9.57 -11.76
CA TRP A 61 11.80 8.84 -11.13
C TRP A 61 11.94 7.36 -11.43
N ARG A 62 11.57 6.52 -10.46
CA ARG A 62 11.57 5.06 -10.66
C ARG A 62 10.16 4.64 -11.07
N ARG A 63 10.08 3.98 -12.23
CA ARG A 63 8.85 3.32 -12.66
C ARG A 63 8.71 2.02 -11.86
N PRO A 64 7.61 1.79 -11.15
CA PRO A 64 7.36 0.48 -10.58
C PRO A 64 6.98 -0.47 -11.70
N THR A 65 7.51 -1.69 -11.66
CA THR A 65 7.07 -2.76 -12.56
C THR A 65 5.62 -3.08 -12.27
N GLY A 66 4.71 -2.86 -13.24
CA GLY A 66 3.29 -3.22 -13.13
C GLY A 66 2.34 -2.15 -12.59
N ASP A 67 2.83 -0.95 -12.24
CA ASP A 67 1.99 0.12 -11.66
C ASP A 67 1.85 1.33 -12.62
N THR A 68 0.70 2.01 -12.59
CA THR A 68 0.41 3.15 -13.49
C THR A 68 0.93 4.49 -12.97
N ASN A 69 1.25 4.57 -11.67
CA ASN A 69 1.74 5.79 -11.02
C ASN A 69 3.21 5.67 -10.67
N TRP A 70 3.98 6.70 -11.04
CA TRP A 70 5.39 6.82 -10.69
C TRP A 70 5.48 7.28 -9.24
N TRP A 71 6.20 6.54 -8.41
CA TRP A 71 6.36 6.90 -7.01
C TRP A 71 7.80 7.02 -6.57
N TYR A 72 8.00 7.87 -5.57
CA TYR A 72 9.30 8.06 -4.92
C TYR A 72 9.09 8.18 -3.42
N GLU A 73 9.78 7.36 -2.64
CA GLU A 73 9.72 7.42 -1.18
C GLU A 73 11.09 7.79 -0.61
N LEU A 74 11.06 8.72 0.34
CA LEU A 74 12.24 9.22 1.02
C LEU A 74 11.95 9.37 2.51
N PRO A 75 12.94 9.13 3.38
CA PRO A 75 12.79 9.41 4.81
C PRO A 75 12.58 10.90 5.04
N ARG A 76 11.76 11.24 6.02
CA ARG A 76 11.37 12.62 6.36
C ARG A 76 12.46 13.33 7.17
N VAL A 77 13.68 13.37 6.64
CA VAL A 77 14.80 14.11 7.22
C VAL A 77 15.00 15.43 6.46
N PRO A 78 15.46 16.53 7.12
CA PRO A 78 15.52 17.85 6.51
C PRO A 78 16.26 17.90 5.16
N GLN A 79 17.39 17.19 5.03
CA GLN A 79 18.14 17.16 3.76
C GLN A 79 17.38 16.43 2.65
N GLN A 80 16.57 15.42 2.97
CA GLN A 80 15.80 14.67 1.97
C GLN A 80 14.51 15.41 1.61
N VAL A 81 13.89 16.12 2.57
CA VAL A 81 12.77 17.02 2.29
C VAL A 81 13.19 18.14 1.33
N GLU A 82 14.38 18.73 1.52
CA GLU A 82 14.95 19.72 0.58
C GLU A 82 15.05 19.19 -0.86
N ARG A 83 15.66 18.01 -0.99
CA ARG A 83 15.86 17.33 -2.28
C ARG A 83 14.51 16.98 -2.90
N LEU A 84 13.56 16.51 -2.10
CA LEU A 84 12.22 16.16 -2.53
C LEU A 84 11.45 17.39 -3.02
N SER A 85 11.44 18.49 -2.27
CA SER A 85 10.76 19.72 -2.67
C SER A 85 11.31 20.26 -3.99
N THR A 86 12.63 20.16 -4.20
CA THR A 86 13.28 20.51 -5.47
C THR A 86 12.84 19.58 -6.61
N LEU A 87 12.84 18.26 -6.38
CA LEU A 87 12.41 17.28 -7.37
C LEU A 87 10.94 17.47 -7.77
N VAL A 88 10.05 17.69 -6.79
CA VAL A 88 8.62 17.89 -7.00
C VAL A 88 8.36 19.19 -7.77
N ALA A 89 9.03 20.28 -7.41
CA ALA A 89 8.89 21.55 -8.14
C ALA A 89 9.39 21.42 -9.59
N ARG A 90 10.52 20.73 -9.82
CA ARG A 90 11.04 20.48 -11.17
C ARG A 90 10.10 19.59 -11.97
N THR A 91 9.53 18.55 -11.36
CA THR A 91 8.55 17.68 -12.00
C THR A 91 7.27 18.44 -12.32
N ALA A 92 6.81 19.32 -11.43
CA ALA A 92 5.66 20.19 -11.68
C ALA A 92 5.91 21.13 -12.86
N ALA A 93 7.11 21.70 -12.97
CA ALA A 93 7.49 22.54 -14.11
C ALA A 93 7.41 21.79 -15.45
N GLU A 94 7.92 20.57 -15.47
CA GLU A 94 8.04 19.77 -16.69
C GLU A 94 6.73 19.08 -17.11
N VAL A 95 5.89 18.70 -16.14
CA VAL A 95 4.77 17.77 -16.35
C VAL A 95 3.40 18.44 -16.11
N LEU A 96 3.33 19.39 -15.17
CA LEU A 96 2.07 20.03 -14.78
C LEU A 96 1.89 21.38 -15.48
N THR A 97 2.88 22.29 -15.41
CA THR A 97 2.79 23.64 -15.97
C THR A 97 4.13 24.37 -15.99
N ASP A 98 4.38 25.17 -17.02
CA ASP A 98 5.52 26.10 -17.08
C ASP A 98 5.33 27.36 -16.20
N GLN A 99 4.10 27.60 -15.72
CA GLN A 99 3.73 28.80 -14.97
C GLN A 99 3.60 28.50 -13.48
N PRO A 100 4.57 28.90 -12.63
CA PRO A 100 4.53 28.59 -11.19
C PRO A 100 3.32 29.21 -10.47
N GLY A 101 2.77 30.32 -10.97
CA GLY A 101 1.56 30.93 -10.43
C GLY A 101 0.27 30.14 -10.67
N ALA A 102 0.28 29.17 -11.59
CA ALA A 102 -0.85 28.26 -11.84
C ALA A 102 -0.86 27.07 -10.88
N LEU A 103 0.21 26.86 -10.10
CA LEU A 103 0.29 25.80 -9.12
C LEU A 103 -0.49 26.13 -7.86
N SER A 104 -1.40 25.24 -7.51
CA SER A 104 -2.08 25.24 -6.24
C SER A 104 -1.52 24.11 -5.38
N CYS A 105 -1.00 24.46 -4.20
CA CYS A 105 -0.62 23.49 -3.18
C CYS A 105 -1.67 23.51 -2.08
N ARG A 106 -2.39 22.41 -1.91
CA ARG A 106 -3.41 22.28 -0.86
C ARG A 106 -3.18 21.02 -0.05
N ALA A 107 -3.40 21.12 1.25
CA ALA A 107 -3.59 19.92 2.06
C ALA A 107 -4.94 19.31 1.65
N VAL A 108 -4.88 18.07 1.17
CA VAL A 108 -6.06 17.27 0.87
C VAL A 108 -6.25 16.38 2.08
N ALA A 109 -7.47 16.33 2.62
CA ALA A 109 -7.79 15.31 3.60
C ALA A 109 -7.39 13.96 2.99
N PRO A 110 -6.64 13.10 3.72
CA PRO A 110 -6.19 11.83 3.16
C PRO A 110 -7.39 11.15 2.52
N ALA A 111 -7.29 10.91 1.21
CA ALA A 111 -8.47 10.69 0.40
C ALA A 111 -9.18 9.40 0.83
N THR A 112 -10.23 9.52 1.64
CA THR A 112 -11.43 8.70 1.44
C THR A 112 -11.93 9.05 0.05
N ARG A 113 -11.67 8.16 -0.92
CA ARG A 113 -12.06 8.39 -2.32
C ARG A 113 -13.54 8.82 -2.40
N PRO A 114 -13.87 9.88 -3.16
CA PRO A 114 -15.25 10.14 -3.54
C PRO A 114 -15.71 9.02 -4.46
N THR A 115 -16.76 8.31 -4.06
CA THR A 115 -17.45 7.31 -4.87
C THR A 115 -18.02 8.00 -6.12
N PRO A 116 -17.65 7.58 -7.35
CA PRO A 116 -18.39 7.96 -8.54
C PRO A 116 -19.79 7.34 -8.43
N ALA A 117 -20.80 8.16 -8.70
CA ALA A 117 -22.21 7.83 -8.59
C ALA A 117 -22.55 6.48 -9.24
N ALA A 118 -23.32 5.69 -8.49
CA ALA A 118 -23.86 4.41 -8.86
C ALA A 118 -24.51 4.43 -10.25
N ARG A 119 -24.15 3.44 -11.07
CA ARG A 119 -24.99 2.98 -12.19
C ARG A 119 -25.33 1.52 -11.91
N PRO A 120 -26.61 1.11 -11.92
CA PRO A 120 -26.98 -0.22 -11.51
C PRO A 120 -26.82 -1.24 -12.66
N ALA A 121 -26.63 -2.49 -12.23
CA ALA A 121 -26.97 -3.76 -12.87
C ALA A 121 -25.82 -4.60 -13.47
N GLY A 122 -25.63 -5.77 -12.84
CA GLY A 122 -24.93 -6.96 -13.34
C GLY A 122 -24.45 -7.82 -12.16
N PRO A 123 -24.94 -9.07 -11.96
CA PRO A 123 -24.64 -9.83 -10.76
C PRO A 123 -23.24 -10.44 -10.86
N VAL A 124 -22.29 -9.89 -10.11
CA VAL A 124 -21.12 -10.64 -9.65
C VAL A 124 -21.48 -11.16 -8.26
N VAL A 125 -21.29 -12.46 -8.06
CA VAL A 125 -21.68 -13.21 -6.86
C VAL A 125 -21.17 -12.49 -5.61
N ARG A 126 -22.11 -11.90 -4.88
CA ARG A 126 -21.90 -11.35 -3.55
C ARG A 126 -21.86 -12.54 -2.58
N ALA A 127 -20.67 -12.99 -2.21
CA ALA A 127 -20.53 -13.79 -0.99
C ALA A 127 -21.03 -12.94 0.19
N ALA A 128 -21.86 -13.53 1.04
CA ALA A 128 -22.57 -12.84 2.10
C ALA A 128 -21.61 -12.13 3.09
N PRO A 129 -21.97 -10.94 3.62
CA PRO A 129 -21.22 -10.32 4.70
C PRO A 129 -21.50 -11.11 5.99
N GLY A 130 -20.51 -11.82 6.54
CA GLY A 130 -20.77 -12.55 7.78
C GLY A 130 -19.73 -13.47 8.37
N GLN A 131 -18.48 -13.51 7.92
CA GLN A 131 -17.43 -14.21 8.67
C GLN A 131 -16.20 -13.31 8.81
N THR A 132 -16.38 -12.23 9.59
CA THR A 132 -15.28 -11.68 10.38
C THR A 132 -14.67 -12.85 11.15
N ALA A 133 -13.33 -13.04 11.12
CA ALA A 133 -12.68 -14.02 11.99
C ALA A 133 -13.29 -13.84 13.39
N GLU A 134 -13.93 -14.90 13.91
CA GLU A 134 -14.68 -14.79 15.17
C GLU A 134 -13.75 -14.16 16.21
N PRO A 135 -14.24 -13.25 17.08
CA PRO A 135 -13.40 -12.56 18.06
C PRO A 135 -12.54 -13.51 18.93
N ALA A 136 -12.93 -14.79 19.02
CA ALA A 136 -12.14 -15.87 19.61
C ALA A 136 -10.84 -16.21 18.83
N VAL A 137 -10.88 -16.28 17.49
CA VAL A 137 -9.72 -16.60 16.64
C VAL A 137 -8.66 -15.49 16.75
N VAL A 138 -9.08 -14.23 16.72
CA VAL A 138 -8.18 -13.07 16.88
C VAL A 138 -7.50 -13.07 18.26
N ALA A 139 -8.21 -13.49 19.32
CA ALA A 139 -7.66 -13.62 20.67
C ALA A 139 -6.66 -14.79 20.76
N LEU A 140 -6.96 -15.93 20.14
CA LEU A 140 -6.07 -17.09 20.08
C LEU A 140 -4.77 -16.78 19.33
N LEU A 141 -4.85 -16.05 18.20
CA LEU A 141 -3.68 -15.58 17.45
C LEU A 141 -2.79 -14.64 18.27
N ALA A 142 -3.36 -13.68 19.02
CA ALA A 142 -2.54 -12.88 19.94
C ALA A 142 -1.88 -13.72 21.02
N ALA A 143 -2.65 -14.60 21.66
CA ALA A 143 -2.13 -15.38 22.77
C ALA A 143 -0.99 -16.30 22.29
N ALA A 144 -1.08 -16.83 21.07
CA ALA A 144 0.02 -17.60 20.46
C ALA A 144 1.23 -16.71 20.09
N ALA A 145 1.00 -15.51 19.54
CA ALA A 145 2.06 -14.55 19.23
C ALA A 145 2.81 -14.08 20.49
N GLU A 146 2.09 -13.77 21.58
CA GLU A 146 2.66 -13.40 22.89
C GLU A 146 3.49 -14.53 23.51
N ARG A 147 3.09 -15.78 23.29
CA ARG A 147 3.83 -16.96 23.76
C ARG A 147 4.99 -17.35 22.84
N HIS A 148 5.18 -16.65 21.72
CA HIS A 148 6.08 -17.05 20.63
C HIS A 148 5.84 -18.49 20.16
N ASP A 149 4.59 -18.95 20.24
CA ASP A 149 4.14 -20.28 19.87
C ASP A 149 3.74 -20.29 18.40
N LEU A 150 4.75 -20.35 17.53
CA LEU A 150 4.56 -20.30 16.08
C LEU A 150 3.73 -21.48 15.54
N PRO A 151 3.92 -22.74 15.98
CA PRO A 151 3.04 -23.83 15.56
C PRO A 151 1.58 -23.62 15.99
N GLY A 152 1.34 -23.18 17.23
CA GLY A 152 0.00 -22.86 17.71
C GLY A 152 -0.65 -21.68 16.98
N TYR A 153 0.13 -20.65 16.66
CA TYR A 153 -0.32 -19.50 15.89
C TYR A 153 -0.79 -19.92 14.49
N LEU A 154 0.00 -20.74 13.80
CA LEU A 154 -0.31 -21.21 12.45
C LEU A 154 -1.47 -22.21 12.44
N GLY A 155 -1.59 -23.08 13.44
CA GLY A 155 -2.73 -23.97 13.57
C GLY A 155 -4.06 -23.20 13.72
N VAL A 156 -4.05 -22.10 14.47
CA VAL A 156 -5.21 -21.21 14.58
C VAL A 156 -5.45 -20.43 13.28
N LEU A 157 -4.38 -19.97 12.62
CA LEU A 157 -4.47 -19.21 11.38
C LEU A 157 -5.00 -20.06 10.22
N ALA A 158 -4.54 -21.31 10.09
CA ALA A 158 -4.97 -22.25 9.05
C ALA A 158 -6.50 -22.49 9.07
N GLY A 159 -7.11 -22.49 10.25
CA GLY A 159 -8.56 -22.60 10.42
C GLY A 159 -9.33 -21.29 10.24
N ALA A 160 -8.65 -20.16 10.00
CA ALA A 160 -9.27 -18.84 9.87
C ALA A 160 -9.52 -18.47 8.40
N MET A 161 -10.61 -17.72 8.18
CA MET A 161 -10.80 -16.99 6.94
C MET A 161 -9.85 -15.80 6.93
N VAL A 162 -9.08 -15.67 5.85
CA VAL A 162 -8.14 -14.57 5.66
C VAL A 162 -8.48 -13.76 4.42
N CYS A 163 -8.18 -12.47 4.48
CA CYS A 163 -8.36 -11.52 3.40
C CYS A 163 -6.99 -11.23 2.79
N VAL A 164 -6.84 -11.46 1.48
CA VAL A 164 -5.59 -11.21 0.76
C VAL A 164 -5.83 -10.14 -0.30
N PRO A 165 -5.06 -9.05 -0.28
CA PRO A 165 -5.23 -7.97 -1.24
C PRO A 165 -4.75 -8.38 -2.64
N LEU A 166 -5.43 -7.83 -3.63
CA LEU A 166 -5.13 -7.98 -5.05
C LEU A 166 -4.74 -6.62 -5.64
N THR A 167 -3.91 -6.64 -6.68
CA THR A 167 -3.51 -5.45 -7.46
C THR A 167 -4.50 -5.12 -8.58
N GLY A 168 -5.43 -6.03 -8.87
CA GLY A 168 -6.45 -5.89 -9.91
C GLY A 168 -7.60 -6.88 -9.73
N GLU A 169 -8.53 -6.90 -10.69
CA GLU A 169 -9.58 -7.91 -10.74
C GLU A 169 -8.98 -9.27 -11.15
N PRO A 170 -9.40 -10.38 -10.51
CA PRO A 170 -8.94 -11.71 -10.90
C PRO A 170 -9.35 -12.03 -12.33
N ALA A 171 -8.47 -12.68 -13.08
CA ALA A 171 -8.77 -13.13 -14.43
C ALA A 171 -9.84 -14.25 -14.38
N ALA A 172 -10.64 -14.36 -15.44
CA ALA A 172 -11.68 -15.41 -15.52
C ALA A 172 -11.10 -16.84 -15.46
N ASP A 173 -9.80 -16.99 -15.75
CA ASP A 173 -9.08 -18.25 -15.72
C ASP A 173 -8.56 -18.64 -14.32
N GLY A 174 -8.88 -17.86 -13.28
CA GLY A 174 -8.48 -18.14 -11.89
C GLY A 174 -7.11 -17.60 -11.50
N ASP A 175 -6.46 -16.81 -12.37
CA ASP A 175 -5.22 -16.11 -12.04
C ASP A 175 -5.51 -14.88 -11.17
N PHE A 176 -4.93 -14.86 -9.97
CA PHE A 176 -5.13 -13.82 -8.98
C PHE A 176 -3.93 -12.87 -9.01
N PRO A 177 -4.13 -11.56 -9.26
CA PRO A 177 -3.05 -10.59 -9.29
C PRO A 177 -2.63 -10.20 -7.86
N TRP A 178 -2.04 -11.13 -7.11
CA TRP A 178 -1.67 -10.98 -5.71
C TRP A 178 -0.85 -9.71 -5.43
N ALA A 179 -1.21 -8.97 -4.37
CA ALA A 179 -0.45 -7.78 -3.97
C ALA A 179 0.68 -8.16 -3.01
N VAL A 180 1.88 -8.33 -3.54
CA VAL A 180 3.10 -8.68 -2.77
C VAL A 180 3.76 -7.42 -2.22
N VAL A 181 4.28 -7.50 -0.99
CA VAL A 181 5.01 -6.42 -0.30
C VAL A 181 6.44 -6.85 0.02
N GLY A 182 7.37 -5.90 0.11
CA GLY A 182 8.73 -6.19 0.53
C GLY A 182 8.87 -6.17 2.06
N ASP A 183 9.63 -7.12 2.62
CA ASP A 183 10.11 -7.01 4.00
C ASP A 183 11.19 -5.91 4.16
N ALA A 184 11.75 -5.76 5.36
CA ALA A 184 12.81 -4.77 5.62
C ALA A 184 14.09 -4.98 4.76
N THR A 185 14.28 -6.18 4.22
CA THR A 185 15.39 -6.56 3.34
C THR A 185 15.02 -6.51 1.85
N GLY A 186 13.75 -6.29 1.54
CA GLY A 186 13.19 -6.30 0.19
C GLY A 186 12.75 -7.68 -0.31
N ALA A 187 12.73 -8.70 0.56
CA ALA A 187 12.22 -10.01 0.19
C ALA A 187 10.69 -9.98 0.01
N PRO A 188 10.14 -10.66 -1.01
CA PRO A 188 8.71 -10.64 -1.29
C PRO A 188 7.94 -11.39 -0.20
N LEU A 189 6.93 -10.74 0.36
CA LEU A 189 5.98 -11.29 1.32
C LEU A 189 4.56 -11.08 0.80
N LEU A 190 3.74 -12.12 0.87
CA LEU A 190 2.31 -12.02 0.63
C LEU A 190 1.62 -11.55 1.92
N PRO A 191 1.01 -10.35 1.94
CA PRO A 191 0.30 -9.86 3.10
C PRO A 191 -1.08 -10.52 3.20
N VAL A 192 -1.38 -11.07 4.37
CA VAL A 192 -2.61 -11.80 4.67
C VAL A 192 -3.23 -11.19 5.91
N PHE A 193 -4.52 -10.87 5.86
CA PHE A 193 -5.19 -10.16 6.95
C PHE A 193 -6.27 -11.04 7.58
N THR A 194 -6.28 -11.08 8.90
CA THR A 194 -7.31 -11.83 9.66
C THR A 194 -8.65 -11.10 9.69
N SER A 195 -8.69 -9.85 9.22
CA SER A 195 -9.93 -9.08 9.08
C SER A 195 -9.89 -8.09 7.91
N PRO A 196 -11.04 -7.80 7.27
CA PRO A 196 -11.15 -6.74 6.29
C PRO A 196 -10.77 -5.36 6.82
N GLN A 197 -10.95 -5.12 8.14
CA GLN A 197 -10.58 -3.88 8.80
C GLN A 197 -9.06 -3.71 8.87
N ALA A 198 -8.32 -4.78 9.21
CA ALA A 198 -6.86 -4.78 9.18
C ALA A 198 -6.34 -4.59 7.75
N LEU A 199 -6.96 -5.26 6.77
CA LEU A 199 -6.66 -5.05 5.34
C LEU A 199 -6.89 -3.60 4.93
N ALA A 200 -8.04 -3.02 5.28
CA ALA A 200 -8.38 -1.64 4.94
C ALA A 200 -7.48 -0.62 5.64
N ALA A 201 -6.98 -0.93 6.85
CA ALA A 201 -6.00 -0.10 7.55
C ALA A 201 -4.63 -0.14 6.86
N PHE A 202 -4.23 -1.29 6.32
CA PHE A 202 -2.95 -1.47 5.63
C PHE A 202 -2.96 -0.96 4.19
N ALA A 203 -3.89 -1.48 3.37
CA ALA A 203 -3.94 -1.25 1.93
C ALA A 203 -4.88 -0.09 1.55
N GLY A 204 -5.73 0.35 2.47
CA GLY A 204 -6.79 1.35 2.24
C GLY A 204 -8.15 0.71 1.95
N ALA A 205 -9.22 1.47 2.23
CA ALA A 205 -10.59 1.04 1.92
C ALA A 205 -10.81 0.90 0.40
N GLY A 206 -11.49 -0.18 0.00
CA GLY A 206 -11.85 -0.45 -1.40
C GLY A 206 -10.74 -1.08 -2.24
N VAL A 207 -9.67 -1.57 -1.61
CA VAL A 207 -8.71 -2.48 -2.27
C VAL A 207 -9.44 -3.79 -2.59
N PRO A 208 -9.36 -4.29 -3.84
CA PRO A 208 -9.89 -5.59 -4.17
C PRO A 208 -9.15 -6.64 -3.34
N PHE A 209 -9.89 -7.54 -2.71
CA PHE A 209 -9.33 -8.62 -1.94
C PHE A 209 -10.14 -9.88 -2.17
N VAL A 210 -9.48 -11.02 -2.00
CA VAL A 210 -10.14 -12.32 -1.92
C VAL A 210 -10.17 -12.75 -0.46
N ALA A 211 -11.31 -13.29 -0.03
CA ALA A 211 -11.46 -13.93 1.27
C ALA A 211 -11.49 -15.44 1.06
N LEU A 212 -10.53 -16.14 1.62
CA LEU A 212 -10.38 -17.58 1.47
C LEU A 212 -9.89 -18.21 2.79
N PRO A 213 -10.13 -19.51 3.01
CA PRO A 213 -9.53 -20.22 4.13
C PRO A 213 -8.01 -20.16 4.04
N CYS A 214 -7.34 -19.84 5.14
CA CYS A 214 -5.88 -19.76 5.12
C CYS A 214 -5.23 -21.12 4.81
N ALA A 215 -5.88 -22.23 5.18
CA ALA A 215 -5.43 -23.56 4.80
C ALA A 215 -5.34 -23.72 3.27
N GLU A 216 -6.37 -23.31 2.52
CA GLU A 216 -6.37 -23.40 1.05
C GLU A 216 -5.23 -22.57 0.44
N LEU A 217 -5.00 -21.35 0.97
CA LEU A 217 -3.89 -20.50 0.53
C LEU A 217 -2.51 -21.13 0.80
N LEU A 218 -2.35 -21.80 1.95
CA LEU A 218 -1.10 -22.45 2.33
C LEU A 218 -0.84 -23.73 1.51
N GLU A 219 -1.89 -24.45 1.13
CA GLU A 219 -1.81 -25.64 0.28
C GLU A 219 -1.48 -25.30 -1.17
N ASP A 220 -2.13 -24.27 -1.73
CA ASP A 220 -1.90 -23.78 -3.10
C ASP A 220 -1.14 -22.45 -3.06
N TRP A 221 0.05 -22.47 -2.44
CA TRP A 221 0.82 -21.26 -2.23
C TRP A 221 1.27 -20.66 -3.58
N PRO A 222 0.98 -19.37 -3.87
CA PRO A 222 1.13 -18.82 -5.22
C PRO A 222 2.55 -18.83 -5.79
N ASP A 223 3.55 -18.63 -4.93
CA ASP A 223 4.96 -18.58 -5.31
C ASP A 223 5.84 -18.95 -4.12
N GLU A 224 6.61 -20.04 -4.26
CA GLU A 224 7.49 -20.58 -3.22
C GLU A 224 8.60 -19.61 -2.78
N SER A 225 8.91 -18.60 -3.61
CA SER A 225 9.90 -17.57 -3.28
C SER A 225 9.33 -16.47 -2.36
N TRP A 226 8.02 -16.46 -2.12
CA TRP A 226 7.36 -15.46 -1.27
C TRP A 226 7.22 -15.97 0.17
N GLY A 227 7.42 -15.07 1.12
CA GLY A 227 7.09 -15.30 2.52
C GLY A 227 5.67 -14.87 2.85
N LEU A 228 5.29 -14.99 4.12
CA LEU A 228 3.95 -14.64 4.62
C LEU A 228 4.05 -13.45 5.58
N ALA A 229 3.18 -12.46 5.42
CA ALA A 229 3.03 -11.36 6.37
C ALA A 229 1.58 -11.32 6.90
N VAL A 230 1.35 -11.74 8.14
CA VAL A 230 0.04 -11.73 8.77
C VAL A 230 -0.21 -10.40 9.46
N ASP A 231 -1.35 -9.76 9.15
CA ASP A 231 -1.78 -8.47 9.69
C ASP A 231 -0.68 -7.40 9.63
N ALA A 232 -0.01 -7.31 8.47
CA ALA A 232 1.05 -6.36 8.21
C ALA A 232 0.63 -4.92 8.56
N GLY A 233 1.53 -4.16 9.20
CA GLY A 233 1.24 -2.79 9.64
C GLY A 233 0.39 -2.67 10.91
N SER A 234 0.00 -3.78 11.54
CA SER A 234 -0.59 -3.79 12.87
C SER A 234 0.43 -4.08 13.97
N ASP A 235 0.11 -3.76 15.22
CA ASP A 235 0.92 -4.12 16.40
C ASP A 235 1.02 -5.65 16.63
N ARG A 236 0.22 -6.44 15.89
CA ARG A 236 0.17 -7.91 15.93
C ARG A 236 0.79 -8.53 14.69
N ALA A 237 1.49 -7.74 13.88
CA ALA A 237 2.07 -8.19 12.63
C ALA A 237 3.08 -9.32 12.87
N VAL A 238 2.91 -10.41 12.13
CA VAL A 238 3.86 -11.54 12.11
C VAL A 238 4.38 -11.65 10.69
N SER A 239 5.70 -11.72 10.52
CA SER A 239 6.33 -11.96 9.22
C SER A 239 7.15 -13.24 9.25
N LEU A 240 7.00 -14.04 8.22
CA LEU A 240 7.73 -15.28 8.00
C LEU A 240 8.44 -15.14 6.65
N ALA A 241 9.76 -15.18 6.68
CA ALA A 241 10.57 -15.20 5.47
C ALA A 241 10.29 -16.48 4.66
N PRO A 242 10.51 -16.47 3.33
CA PRO A 242 10.26 -17.62 2.46
C PRO A 242 10.83 -18.96 2.97
N PRO A 243 12.10 -19.06 3.42
CA PRO A 243 12.63 -20.34 3.91
C PRO A 243 11.96 -20.82 5.20
N ALA A 244 11.49 -19.90 6.05
CA ALA A 244 10.77 -20.25 7.27
C ALA A 244 9.36 -20.76 6.92
N LEU A 245 8.69 -20.12 5.96
CA LEU A 245 7.38 -20.56 5.46
C LEU A 245 7.49 -21.95 4.80
N ALA A 246 8.47 -22.16 3.93
CA ALA A 246 8.69 -23.46 3.27
C ALA A 246 8.96 -24.59 4.28
N ALA A 247 9.77 -24.33 5.31
CA ALA A 247 10.01 -25.29 6.38
C ALA A 247 8.73 -25.64 7.16
N LEU A 248 7.85 -24.66 7.37
CA LEU A 248 6.57 -24.84 8.05
C LEU A 248 5.54 -25.60 7.20
N LEU A 249 5.43 -25.27 5.91
CA LEU A 249 4.57 -25.99 4.97
C LEU A 249 4.98 -27.46 4.90
N THR A 250 6.29 -27.72 4.83
CA THR A 250 6.84 -29.08 4.84
C THR A 250 6.54 -29.82 6.15
N ALA A 251 6.63 -29.14 7.30
CA ALA A 251 6.35 -29.74 8.61
C ALA A 251 4.86 -30.02 8.85
N ASN A 252 3.97 -29.33 8.15
CA ASN A 252 2.51 -29.43 8.28
C ASN A 252 1.85 -30.26 7.16
N VAL A 253 2.63 -30.90 6.27
CA VAL A 253 2.08 -31.90 5.34
C VAL A 253 1.41 -32.99 6.18
N PRO A 254 0.09 -33.24 6.03
CA PRO A 254 -0.56 -34.29 6.77
C PRO A 254 0.15 -35.60 6.45
N ALA A 255 0.71 -36.26 7.47
CA ALA A 255 1.10 -37.65 7.35
C ALA A 255 -0.18 -38.42 6.98
N GLY A 256 -0.24 -38.88 5.73
CA GLY A 256 -1.38 -39.65 5.21
C GLY A 256 -1.68 -40.91 6.01
#